data_AF-A0A0D7BA39-F1
#
_entry.id   AF-A0A0D7BA39-F1
#
_cell.length_a   1.000
_cell.length_b   1.000
_cell.length_c   1.000
_cell.angle_alpha   90.00
_cell.angle_beta   90.00
_cell.angle_gamma   90.00
#
_symmetry.space_group_name_H-M   'P 1'
#
loop_
_entity.id
_entity.type
_entity.pdbx_description
1 polymer ?
#
loop_
_entity_poly.entity_id
_entity_poly.type
_entity_poly.pdbx_seq_one_letter_code
_entity_poly.pdbx_strand_id
1 'polypeptide(L)'
;MVVSLELGVSLERTIKVWPFDDKNPVALSFQLSSSAASSSSAMLFKSLFTLALAAVSIAAPAPVPAEVEDRAVSFESISIGLTIVITRYRSDPSFDNRVNLCRFRNRLNQNQRTNAQRLGFDFNRFQCPTVYNQLDTVQAGLGQAYEAWIRNPSRQNTRVFCAVYSQLRQRQLNRIAAFGININVQCPANINQRLDAIFPGLSTAYNNWVANPSPQNTAALCAITNQLTADQRSRIAALGITINVQCPSVASQLNAIQAGLGQAYQAYTRNQNRFTTNALCAITSQLTPAQQASVAALGVTFNVQCPTNAQRLDAISPGLSTAYNNLVAGPNVFANQLAYCQITTRLNFQQTAQLQALNLNGANGLQCTNVILRNRLNNISPGFGDAWYNWYTNRTPANLAALCTLTAQLSRQQRNRLLNLGVDTATFGCPA
;
A
#
# COMPACT_ATOMS: atom_id res chain seq x y z
N MET A 1 -55.64 -26.80 50.93
CA MET A 1 -56.24 -25.49 51.28
C MET A 1 -57.42 -25.29 50.36
N VAL A 2 -58.64 -25.27 50.89
CA VAL A 2 -59.88 -25.18 50.12
C VAL A 2 -60.26 -23.71 50.01
N VAL A 3 -60.49 -23.21 48.80
CA VAL A 3 -61.07 -21.88 48.56
C VAL A 3 -62.42 -22.09 47.88
N SER A 4 -63.50 -21.80 48.60
CA SER A 4 -64.85 -21.80 48.05
C SER A 4 -65.14 -20.44 47.41
N LEU A 5 -65.60 -20.47 46.16
CA LEU A 5 -66.19 -19.33 45.47
C LEU A 5 -67.66 -19.68 45.21
N GLU A 6 -68.56 -19.09 45.99
CA GLU A 6 -69.99 -19.14 45.72
C GLU A 6 -70.30 -18.22 44.52
N LEU A 7 -70.52 -18.83 43.36
CA LEU A 7 -71.20 -18.19 42.24
C LEU A 7 -72.56 -18.90 42.12
N GLY A 8 -73.63 -18.18 42.47
CA GLY A 8 -74.99 -18.68 42.35
C GLY A 8 -75.40 -18.84 40.90
N VAL A 9 -75.05 -19.96 40.26
CA VAL A 9 -75.85 -20.78 39.32
C VAL A 9 -75.20 -22.18 39.30
N SER A 10 -75.96 -23.21 39.67
CA SER A 10 -75.52 -24.61 39.74
C SER A 10 -75.16 -25.18 38.38
N LEU A 11 -73.89 -25.57 38.18
CA LEU A 11 -73.46 -26.60 37.22
C LEU A 11 -72.26 -27.35 37.82
N GLU A 12 -72.51 -28.48 38.46
CA GLU A 12 -71.48 -29.44 38.88
C GLU A 12 -70.70 -29.95 37.67
N ARG A 13 -69.36 -29.82 37.66
CA ARG A 13 -68.48 -30.68 36.85
C ARG A 13 -67.16 -30.96 37.57
N THR A 14 -66.88 -32.25 37.73
CA THR A 14 -65.72 -32.84 38.38
C THR A 14 -64.45 -32.67 37.55
N ILE A 15 -63.35 -32.19 38.15
CA ILE A 15 -62.01 -32.19 37.55
C ILE A 15 -61.22 -33.36 38.16
N LYS A 16 -60.77 -34.32 37.35
CA LYS A 16 -59.80 -35.35 37.76
C LYS A 16 -58.40 -34.90 37.37
N VAL A 17 -57.48 -34.88 38.33
CA VAL A 17 -56.05 -34.60 38.14
C VAL A 17 -55.28 -35.91 38.34
N TRP A 18 -54.42 -36.28 37.40
CA TRP A 18 -53.47 -37.39 37.54
C TRP A 18 -52.08 -36.86 37.92
N PRO A 19 -51.29 -37.57 38.75
CA PRO A 19 -49.96 -37.12 39.16
C PRO A 19 -48.95 -37.17 38.01
N PHE A 20 -48.00 -36.23 38.05
CA PHE A 20 -46.90 -36.04 37.10
C PHE A 20 -45.85 -37.16 37.20
N ASP A 21 -45.32 -37.60 36.04
CA ASP A 21 -44.08 -38.39 35.91
C ASP A 21 -43.12 -37.62 34.98
N ASP A 22 -41.84 -37.53 35.38
CA ASP A 22 -40.83 -36.56 34.91
C ASP A 22 -40.26 -36.85 33.50
N LYS A 23 -40.88 -37.72 32.70
CA LYS A 23 -40.32 -38.16 31.41
C LYS A 23 -41.18 -37.95 30.17
N ASN A 24 -42.36 -37.32 30.27
CA ASN A 24 -43.16 -36.95 29.09
C ASN A 24 -44.06 -35.73 29.37
N PRO A 25 -43.90 -34.58 28.68
CA PRO A 25 -44.87 -33.50 28.77
C PRO A 25 -46.11 -33.84 27.92
N VAL A 26 -47.16 -34.36 28.57
CA VAL A 26 -48.49 -34.52 27.95
C VAL A 26 -49.21 -33.17 27.93
N ALA A 27 -49.76 -32.80 26.76
CA ALA A 27 -50.57 -31.61 26.58
C ALA A 27 -51.88 -31.69 27.40
N LEU A 28 -52.12 -30.70 28.26
CA LEU A 28 -53.43 -30.48 28.89
C LEU A 28 -54.42 -29.99 27.82
N SER A 29 -55.28 -30.87 27.33
CA SER A 29 -56.42 -30.47 26.50
C SER A 29 -57.64 -30.22 27.40
N PHE A 30 -58.23 -29.02 27.27
CA PHE A 30 -59.51 -28.69 27.89
C PHE A 30 -60.58 -28.62 26.79
N GLN A 31 -61.51 -29.57 26.77
CA GLN A 31 -62.71 -29.48 25.93
C GLN A 31 -63.85 -28.86 26.74
N LEU A 32 -64.27 -27.65 26.34
CA LEU A 32 -65.50 -27.02 26.81
C LEU A 32 -66.58 -27.19 25.73
N SER A 33 -67.55 -28.04 26.00
CA SER A 33 -68.81 -28.11 25.27
C SER A 33 -69.84 -27.22 25.96
N SER A 34 -70.28 -26.15 25.30
CA SER A 34 -71.47 -25.39 25.69
C SER A 34 -72.41 -25.24 24.50
N SER A 35 -73.53 -25.95 24.58
CA SER A 35 -74.70 -25.77 23.72
C SER A 35 -75.48 -24.51 24.14
N ALA A 36 -75.77 -23.67 23.16
CA ALA A 36 -76.84 -22.65 23.15
C ALA A 36 -76.97 -21.71 24.36
N ALA A 37 -76.37 -20.52 24.27
CA ALA A 37 -76.88 -19.29 24.87
C ALA A 37 -76.37 -18.08 24.07
N SER A 38 -77.21 -17.05 23.96
CA SER A 38 -77.12 -15.92 23.04
C SER A 38 -75.78 -15.16 22.99
N SER A 39 -75.46 -14.68 21.79
CA SER A 39 -74.16 -14.16 21.31
C SER A 39 -73.58 -12.93 22.04
N SER A 40 -74.29 -12.33 22.99
CA SER A 40 -73.80 -11.16 23.74
C SER A 40 -73.30 -11.52 25.15
N SER A 41 -73.84 -12.58 25.78
CA SER A 41 -73.45 -12.99 27.14
C SER A 41 -72.21 -13.90 27.14
N ALA A 42 -71.96 -14.63 26.05
CA ALA A 42 -70.80 -15.51 25.90
C ALA A 42 -69.46 -14.74 25.77
N MET A 43 -69.46 -13.52 25.20
CA MET A 43 -68.25 -12.68 25.13
C MET A 43 -67.91 -12.02 26.48
N LEU A 44 -68.93 -11.61 27.24
CA LEU A 44 -68.77 -11.03 28.57
C LEU A 44 -68.32 -12.07 29.61
N PHE A 45 -68.86 -13.29 29.55
CA PHE A 45 -68.41 -14.37 30.43
C PHE A 45 -67.01 -14.86 30.10
N LYS A 46 -66.63 -14.97 28.81
CA LYS A 46 -65.22 -15.28 28.44
C LYS A 46 -64.27 -14.23 28.98
N SER A 47 -64.55 -12.94 28.78
CA SER A 47 -63.67 -11.86 29.25
C SER A 47 -63.58 -11.77 30.77
N LEU A 48 -64.67 -12.01 31.51
CA LEU A 48 -64.67 -12.08 32.97
C LEU A 48 -63.95 -13.33 33.52
N PHE A 49 -64.09 -14.50 32.89
CA PHE A 49 -63.41 -15.73 33.32
C PHE A 49 -61.91 -15.69 33.03
N THR A 50 -61.49 -15.08 31.90
CA THR A 50 -60.06 -14.80 31.63
C THR A 50 -59.50 -13.77 32.60
N LEU A 51 -60.31 -12.82 33.08
CA LEU A 51 -59.94 -11.85 34.14
C LEU A 51 -59.80 -12.50 35.52
N ALA A 52 -60.69 -13.44 35.88
CA ALA A 52 -60.61 -14.18 37.13
C ALA A 52 -59.39 -15.12 37.16
N LEU A 53 -59.07 -15.77 36.04
CA LEU A 53 -57.88 -16.61 35.92
C LEU A 53 -56.58 -15.78 35.98
N ALA A 54 -56.58 -14.57 35.41
CA ALA A 54 -55.49 -13.60 35.55
C ALA A 54 -55.31 -13.14 37.01
N ALA A 55 -56.40 -12.97 37.77
CA ALA A 55 -56.35 -12.60 39.19
C ALA A 55 -55.86 -13.75 40.10
N VAL A 56 -56.24 -15.00 39.80
CA VAL A 56 -55.74 -16.18 40.54
C VAL A 56 -54.25 -16.43 40.28
N SER A 57 -53.73 -16.08 39.10
CA SER A 57 -52.28 -16.12 38.82
C SER A 57 -51.45 -15.06 39.54
N ILE A 58 -52.06 -14.10 40.24
CA ILE A 58 -51.36 -13.10 41.07
C ILE A 58 -50.96 -13.70 42.44
N ALA A 59 -51.57 -14.81 42.87
CA ALA A 59 -51.39 -15.39 44.20
C ALA A 59 -50.63 -16.72 44.24
N ALA A 60 -50.26 -17.30 43.10
CA ALA A 60 -49.49 -18.55 43.05
C ALA A 60 -47.97 -18.28 42.92
N PRO A 61 -47.11 -19.02 43.63
CA PRO A 61 -45.66 -18.87 43.50
C PRO A 61 -45.23 -19.23 42.08
N ALA A 62 -44.54 -18.30 41.42
CA ALA A 62 -44.10 -18.45 40.03
C ALA A 62 -43.09 -19.59 39.87
N PRO A 63 -43.21 -20.46 38.83
CA PRO A 63 -42.12 -21.34 38.43
C PRO A 63 -40.95 -20.53 37.84
N VAL A 64 -39.73 -21.02 38.07
CA VAL A 64 -38.44 -20.45 37.60
C VAL A 64 -38.43 -20.33 36.05
N PRO A 65 -37.90 -19.25 35.44
CA PRO A 65 -38.16 -18.98 34.03
C PRO A 65 -37.25 -19.79 33.09
N ALA A 66 -37.87 -20.61 32.23
CA ALA A 66 -37.34 -20.95 30.92
C ALA A 66 -37.74 -19.86 29.90
N GLU A 67 -36.87 -19.62 28.93
CA GLU A 67 -36.86 -18.52 27.95
C GLU A 67 -38.24 -18.24 27.31
N VAL A 68 -38.76 -17.03 27.53
CA VAL A 68 -40.11 -16.57 27.12
C VAL A 68 -40.10 -15.93 25.72
N GLU A 69 -39.09 -16.19 24.90
CA GLU A 69 -38.88 -15.39 23.68
C GLU A 69 -39.77 -15.77 22.48
N ASP A 70 -40.45 -16.93 22.47
CA ASP A 70 -41.03 -17.45 21.22
C ASP A 70 -42.51 -17.89 21.23
N ARG A 71 -43.34 -17.46 22.19
CA ARG A 71 -44.76 -17.89 22.26
C ARG A 71 -45.82 -16.80 22.37
N ALA A 72 -45.56 -15.60 21.86
CA ALA A 72 -46.57 -14.53 21.84
C ALA A 72 -47.38 -14.53 20.53
N VAL A 73 -48.36 -15.45 20.39
CA VAL A 73 -49.26 -15.49 19.21
C VAL A 73 -50.76 -15.40 19.58
N SER A 74 -51.10 -15.28 20.88
CA SER A 74 -52.50 -15.10 21.36
C SER A 74 -52.62 -14.09 22.50
N PHE A 75 -53.83 -13.54 22.72
CA PHE A 75 -54.10 -12.53 23.77
C PHE A 75 -53.73 -13.00 25.20
N GLU A 76 -53.86 -14.31 25.47
CA GLU A 76 -53.48 -14.94 26.75
C GLU A 76 -51.96 -15.02 26.95
N SER A 77 -51.19 -15.26 25.90
CA SER A 77 -49.72 -15.24 25.98
C SER A 77 -49.16 -13.84 26.20
N ILE A 78 -49.83 -12.81 25.67
CA ILE A 78 -49.48 -11.39 25.89
C ILE A 78 -49.78 -10.98 27.34
N SER A 79 -50.90 -11.42 27.92
CA SER A 79 -51.25 -11.08 29.32
C SER A 79 -50.31 -11.75 30.31
N ILE A 80 -49.93 -13.02 30.11
CA ILE A 80 -48.96 -13.72 30.97
C ILE A 80 -47.57 -13.08 30.87
N GLY A 81 -47.08 -12.83 29.65
CA GLY A 81 -45.78 -12.20 29.43
C GLY A 81 -45.69 -10.78 30.00
N LEU A 82 -46.75 -9.98 29.82
CA LEU A 82 -46.83 -8.63 30.38
C LEU A 82 -46.89 -8.66 31.92
N THR A 83 -47.61 -9.62 32.51
CA THR A 83 -47.72 -9.77 33.98
C THR A 83 -46.38 -10.12 34.61
N ILE A 84 -45.62 -11.05 34.01
CA ILE A 84 -44.28 -11.42 34.48
C ILE A 84 -43.34 -10.21 34.44
N VAL A 85 -43.34 -9.46 33.33
CA VAL A 85 -42.46 -8.31 33.15
C VAL A 85 -42.82 -7.15 34.08
N ILE A 86 -44.12 -6.88 34.28
CA ILE A 86 -44.60 -5.88 35.25
C ILE A 86 -44.20 -6.27 36.67
N THR A 87 -44.40 -7.53 37.05
CA THR A 87 -44.08 -8.02 38.40
C THR A 87 -42.58 -7.93 38.67
N ARG A 88 -41.76 -8.34 37.70
CA ARG A 88 -40.30 -8.28 37.80
C ARG A 88 -39.76 -6.85 37.85
N TYR A 89 -40.35 -5.93 37.10
CA TYR A 89 -40.00 -4.51 37.19
C TYR A 89 -40.39 -3.88 38.55
N ARG A 90 -41.54 -4.28 39.11
CA ARG A 90 -41.98 -3.78 40.43
C ARG A 90 -41.10 -4.30 41.57
N SER A 91 -40.64 -5.55 41.48
CA SER A 91 -39.75 -6.14 42.49
C SER A 91 -38.29 -5.71 42.33
N ASP A 92 -37.85 -5.44 41.10
CA ASP A 92 -36.50 -4.93 40.78
C ASP A 92 -36.59 -3.92 39.62
N PRO A 93 -36.58 -2.60 39.89
CA PRO A 93 -36.64 -1.56 38.87
C PRO A 93 -35.29 -1.32 38.16
N SER A 94 -34.49 -2.37 37.96
CA SER A 94 -33.22 -2.32 37.23
C SER A 94 -33.39 -1.87 35.78
N PHE A 95 -32.28 -1.41 35.18
CA PHE A 95 -32.24 -0.92 33.80
C PHE A 95 -32.76 -1.98 32.81
N ASP A 96 -32.34 -3.24 32.97
CA ASP A 96 -32.73 -4.34 32.09
C ASP A 96 -34.23 -4.67 32.21
N ASN A 97 -34.79 -4.67 33.42
CA ASN A 97 -36.23 -4.88 33.62
C ASN A 97 -37.06 -3.74 33.03
N ARG A 98 -36.57 -2.50 33.12
CA ARG A 98 -37.20 -1.34 32.49
C ARG A 98 -37.16 -1.41 30.96
N VAL A 99 -36.05 -1.84 30.37
CA VAL A 99 -35.93 -2.04 28.91
C VAL A 99 -36.90 -3.12 28.43
N ASN A 100 -36.99 -4.25 29.15
CA ASN A 100 -37.92 -5.32 28.83
C ASN A 100 -39.38 -4.83 28.88
N LEU A 101 -39.76 -4.11 29.93
CA LEU A 101 -41.09 -3.49 30.05
C LEU A 101 -41.40 -2.52 28.90
N CYS A 102 -40.41 -1.74 28.47
CA CYS A 102 -40.54 -0.83 27.35
C CYS A 102 -40.68 -1.54 26.00
N ARG A 103 -39.99 -2.67 25.77
CA ARG A 103 -40.20 -3.50 24.57
C ARG A 103 -41.65 -4.01 24.51
N PHE A 104 -42.18 -4.50 25.62
CA PHE A 104 -43.58 -4.93 25.69
C PHE A 104 -44.53 -3.76 25.41
N ARG A 105 -44.37 -2.61 26.08
CA ARG A 105 -45.16 -1.39 25.81
C ARG A 105 -45.18 -1.02 24.32
N ASN A 106 -44.03 -1.07 23.65
CA ASN A 106 -43.89 -0.70 22.24
C ASN A 106 -44.57 -1.69 21.28
N ARG A 107 -44.75 -2.94 21.69
CA ARG A 107 -45.49 -3.98 20.93
C ARG A 107 -47.00 -3.92 21.17
N LEU A 108 -47.46 -3.30 22.26
CA LEU A 108 -48.89 -3.13 22.52
C LEU A 108 -49.50 -2.05 21.61
N ASN A 109 -50.62 -2.39 20.99
CA ASN A 109 -51.46 -1.41 20.28
C ASN A 109 -52.21 -0.49 21.26
N GLN A 110 -52.84 0.56 20.74
CA GLN A 110 -53.50 1.57 21.58
C GLN A 110 -54.60 0.98 22.48
N ASN A 111 -55.41 0.05 21.96
CA ASN A 111 -56.48 -0.59 22.73
C ASN A 111 -55.93 -1.44 23.89
N GLN A 112 -54.84 -2.16 23.65
CA GLN A 112 -54.16 -2.97 24.67
C GLN A 112 -53.55 -2.09 25.78
N ARG A 113 -52.97 -0.93 25.41
CA ARG A 113 -52.44 0.04 26.38
C ARG A 113 -53.54 0.61 27.27
N THR A 114 -54.67 1.01 26.68
CA THR A 114 -55.85 1.52 27.41
C THR A 114 -56.40 0.46 28.38
N ASN A 115 -56.47 -0.80 27.96
CA ASN A 115 -56.95 -1.88 28.82
C ASN A 115 -56.01 -2.15 30.00
N ALA A 116 -54.69 -2.13 29.79
CA ALA A 116 -53.73 -2.28 30.88
C ALA A 116 -53.72 -1.07 31.84
N GLN A 117 -53.99 0.15 31.36
CA GLN A 117 -54.23 1.31 32.22
C GLN A 117 -55.48 1.14 33.09
N ARG A 118 -56.57 0.59 32.55
CA ARG A 118 -57.78 0.27 33.33
C ARG A 118 -57.54 -0.79 34.42
N LEU A 119 -56.52 -1.63 34.25
CA LEU A 119 -56.06 -2.60 35.26
C LEU A 119 -55.08 -1.99 36.28
N GLY A 120 -54.95 -0.66 36.31
CA GLY A 120 -54.10 0.06 37.26
C GLY A 120 -52.62 0.14 36.88
N PHE A 121 -52.26 -0.21 35.65
CA PHE A 121 -50.88 -0.07 35.16
C PHE A 121 -50.72 1.17 34.27
N ASP A 122 -50.18 2.24 34.86
CA ASP A 122 -49.96 3.50 34.13
C ASP A 122 -48.60 3.51 33.42
N PHE A 123 -48.62 3.29 32.10
CA PHE A 123 -47.45 3.39 31.23
C PHE A 123 -46.82 4.78 31.15
N ASN A 124 -47.51 5.83 31.62
CA ASN A 124 -47.00 7.20 31.61
C ASN A 124 -46.08 7.49 32.81
N ARG A 125 -46.10 6.64 33.84
CA ARG A 125 -45.28 6.85 35.07
C ARG A 125 -43.82 6.44 34.93
N PHE A 126 -43.42 5.83 33.82
CA PHE A 126 -42.02 5.45 33.60
C PHE A 126 -41.53 5.90 32.23
N GLN A 127 -40.31 6.42 32.22
CA GLN A 127 -39.63 6.86 31.00
C GLN A 127 -38.84 5.69 30.41
N CYS A 128 -39.09 5.39 29.14
CA CYS A 128 -38.34 4.37 28.43
C CYS A 128 -36.93 4.87 28.10
N PRO A 129 -35.88 4.07 28.37
CA PRO A 129 -34.52 4.41 27.93
C PRO A 129 -34.49 4.61 26.42
N THR A 130 -33.84 5.69 25.97
CA THR A 130 -33.58 5.92 24.54
C THR A 130 -32.65 4.84 23.98
N VAL A 131 -32.62 4.69 22.65
CA VAL A 131 -31.67 3.79 21.98
C VAL A 131 -30.22 4.13 22.37
N TYR A 132 -29.91 5.43 22.50
CA TYR A 132 -28.58 5.90 22.92
C TYR A 132 -28.24 5.45 24.35
N ASN A 133 -29.17 5.60 25.30
CA ASN A 133 -28.97 5.13 26.67
C ASN A 133 -28.78 3.60 26.73
N GLN A 134 -29.50 2.85 25.90
CA GLN A 134 -29.33 1.39 25.81
C GLN A 134 -27.95 1.02 25.28
N LEU A 135 -27.46 1.69 24.25
CA LEU A 135 -26.13 1.46 23.69
C LEU A 135 -25.00 1.83 24.66
N ASP A 136 -25.13 2.92 25.42
CA ASP A 136 -24.12 3.31 26.42
C ASP A 136 -23.99 2.30 27.58
N THR A 137 -25.05 1.53 27.89
CA THR A 137 -24.94 0.41 28.85
C THR A 137 -24.20 -0.81 28.31
N VAL A 138 -24.03 -0.92 26.98
CA VAL A 138 -23.25 -2.00 26.36
C VAL A 138 -21.76 -1.66 26.37
N GLN A 139 -21.44 -0.42 26.00
CA GLN A 139 -20.08 0.12 25.97
C GLN A 139 -20.20 1.64 26.14
N ALA A 140 -19.48 2.19 27.11
CA ALA A 140 -19.48 3.63 27.34
C ALA A 140 -19.08 4.39 26.06
N GLY A 141 -19.88 5.38 25.67
CA GLY A 141 -19.66 6.21 24.49
C GLY A 141 -20.23 5.66 23.18
N LEU A 142 -20.77 4.43 23.17
CA LEU A 142 -21.41 3.85 21.98
C LEU A 142 -22.72 4.58 21.63
N GLY A 143 -23.50 5.00 22.62
CA GLY A 143 -24.75 5.74 22.43
C GLY A 143 -24.50 7.11 21.81
N GLN A 144 -23.51 7.86 22.32
CA GLN A 144 -23.11 9.15 21.78
C GLN A 144 -22.55 9.04 20.35
N ALA A 145 -21.72 8.02 20.09
CA ALA A 145 -21.15 7.81 18.75
C ALA A 145 -22.23 7.42 17.73
N TYR A 146 -23.20 6.60 18.13
CA TYR A 146 -24.34 6.23 17.29
C TYR A 146 -25.27 7.42 17.01
N GLU A 147 -25.55 8.25 18.02
CA GLU A 147 -26.34 9.46 17.87
C GLU A 147 -25.71 10.44 16.88
N ALA A 148 -24.40 10.69 17.00
CA ALA A 148 -23.66 11.55 16.10
C ALA A 148 -23.67 11.03 14.65
N TRP A 149 -23.57 9.71 14.46
CA TRP A 149 -23.60 9.07 13.14
C TRP A 149 -24.98 9.14 12.49
N ILE A 150 -26.07 8.85 13.22
CA ILE A 150 -27.43 8.95 12.67
C ILE A 150 -27.78 10.40 12.31
N ARG A 151 -27.39 11.37 13.15
CA ARG A 151 -27.66 12.79 12.90
C ARG A 151 -26.89 13.32 11.70
N ASN A 152 -25.66 12.83 11.46
CA ASN A 152 -24.83 13.23 10.32
C ASN A 152 -23.86 12.09 9.94
N PRO A 153 -24.17 11.28 8.90
CA PRO A 153 -23.34 10.13 8.50
C PRO A 153 -22.10 10.55 7.69
N SER A 154 -21.34 11.51 8.20
CA SER A 154 -20.06 11.94 7.61
C SER A 154 -18.98 10.87 7.76
N ARG A 155 -17.89 11.01 6.97
CA ARG A 155 -16.70 10.15 7.12
C ARG A 155 -16.12 10.17 8.53
N GLN A 156 -16.15 11.32 9.21
CA GLN A 156 -15.64 11.47 10.56
C GLN A 156 -16.52 10.75 11.58
N ASN A 157 -17.84 10.95 11.51
CA ASN A 157 -18.78 10.31 12.45
C ASN A 157 -18.84 8.79 12.23
N THR A 158 -18.73 8.33 10.98
CA THR A 158 -18.60 6.90 10.65
C THR A 158 -17.33 6.29 11.27
N ARG A 159 -16.20 7.00 11.24
CA ARG A 159 -14.95 6.54 11.87
C ARG A 159 -15.05 6.44 13.39
N VAL A 160 -15.60 7.46 14.05
CA VAL A 160 -15.78 7.49 15.51
C VAL A 160 -16.70 6.35 15.94
N PHE A 161 -17.81 6.16 15.24
CA PHE A 161 -18.73 5.05 15.51
C PHE A 161 -18.07 3.69 15.29
N CYS A 162 -17.39 3.47 14.17
CA CYS A 162 -16.70 2.21 13.89
C CYS A 162 -15.54 1.92 14.85
N ALA A 163 -14.85 2.94 15.37
CA ALA A 163 -13.78 2.76 16.35
C ALA A 163 -14.31 2.18 17.68
N VAL A 164 -15.49 2.64 18.14
CA VAL A 164 -16.14 2.09 19.34
C VAL A 164 -16.80 0.75 19.04
N TYR A 165 -17.48 0.63 17.90
CA TYR A 165 -18.20 -0.59 17.50
C TYR A 165 -17.26 -1.80 17.27
N SER A 166 -16.07 -1.57 16.70
CA SER A 166 -15.08 -2.64 16.46
C SER A 166 -14.42 -3.19 17.73
N GLN A 167 -14.55 -2.51 18.87
CA GLN A 167 -14.05 -2.99 20.16
C GLN A 167 -15.07 -3.90 20.88
N LEU A 168 -16.28 -4.04 20.34
CA LEU A 168 -17.34 -4.84 20.96
C LEU A 168 -17.02 -6.34 20.87
N ARG A 169 -17.11 -7.03 22.00
CA ARG A 169 -17.03 -8.49 22.07
C ARG A 169 -18.35 -9.13 21.66
N GLN A 170 -18.33 -10.42 21.32
CA GLN A 170 -19.53 -11.15 20.91
C GLN A 170 -20.69 -11.05 21.92
N ARG A 171 -20.41 -11.06 23.23
CA ARG A 171 -21.43 -10.87 24.27
C ARG A 171 -22.11 -9.50 24.21
N GLN A 172 -21.38 -8.45 23.86
CA GLN A 172 -21.90 -7.09 23.70
C GLN A 172 -22.75 -6.98 22.44
N LEU A 173 -22.29 -7.59 21.34
CA LEU A 173 -23.06 -7.66 20.09
C LEU A 173 -24.40 -8.40 20.29
N ASN A 174 -24.38 -9.53 20.99
CA ASN A 174 -25.60 -10.27 21.34
C ASN A 174 -26.54 -9.41 22.21
N ARG A 175 -26.01 -8.58 23.12
CA ARG A 175 -26.82 -7.67 23.95
C ARG A 175 -27.49 -6.55 23.13
N ILE A 176 -26.80 -6.01 22.12
CA ILE A 176 -27.38 -5.04 21.18
C ILE A 176 -28.52 -5.68 20.37
N ALA A 177 -28.29 -6.90 19.86
CA ALA A 177 -29.32 -7.66 19.15
C ALA A 177 -30.52 -7.96 20.05
N ALA A 178 -30.29 -8.31 21.32
CA ALA A 178 -31.36 -8.52 22.30
C ALA A 178 -32.18 -7.25 22.52
N PHE A 179 -31.58 -6.05 22.50
CA PHE A 179 -32.32 -4.78 22.52
C PHE A 179 -33.18 -4.53 21.28
N GLY A 180 -33.05 -5.33 20.21
CA GLY A 180 -33.76 -5.16 18.94
C GLY A 180 -33.19 -4.02 18.09
N ILE A 181 -31.95 -3.60 18.36
CA ILE A 181 -31.28 -2.52 17.63
C ILE A 181 -30.52 -3.13 16.45
N ASN A 182 -30.89 -2.76 15.23
CA ASN A 182 -30.16 -3.16 14.02
C ASN A 182 -29.21 -2.03 13.58
N ILE A 183 -27.91 -2.30 13.61
CA ILE A 183 -26.86 -1.37 13.20
C ILE A 183 -26.34 -1.78 11.83
N ASN A 184 -26.83 -1.14 10.77
CA ASN A 184 -26.38 -1.38 9.41
C ASN A 184 -25.28 -0.39 9.00
N VAL A 185 -24.10 -0.52 9.61
CA VAL A 185 -22.90 0.22 9.20
C VAL A 185 -21.83 -0.76 8.72
N GLN A 186 -21.19 -0.48 7.58
CA GLN A 186 -20.05 -1.26 7.11
C GLN A 186 -18.77 -0.72 7.77
N CYS A 187 -18.34 -1.36 8.86
CA CYS A 187 -17.03 -1.09 9.46
C CYS A 187 -15.98 -2.06 8.88
N PRO A 188 -14.82 -1.58 8.38
CA PRO A 188 -13.76 -2.46 7.88
C PRO A 188 -13.20 -3.34 9.01
N ALA A 189 -13.13 -4.65 8.77
CA ALA A 189 -13.11 -5.68 9.81
C ALA A 189 -11.72 -6.04 10.37
N ASN A 190 -10.62 -5.55 9.77
CA ASN A 190 -9.27 -5.80 10.30
C ASN A 190 -8.25 -4.71 9.93
N ILE A 191 -7.11 -4.72 10.62
CA ILE A 191 -6.03 -3.73 10.41
C ILE A 191 -5.47 -3.76 8.98
N ASN A 192 -5.49 -4.93 8.33
CA ASN A 192 -5.04 -5.10 6.94
C ASN A 192 -5.95 -4.36 5.96
N GLN A 193 -7.27 -4.50 6.08
CA GLN A 193 -8.24 -3.75 5.29
C GLN A 193 -8.16 -2.24 5.57
N ARG A 194 -7.87 -1.84 6.82
CA ARG A 194 -7.67 -0.43 7.17
C ARG A 194 -6.39 0.14 6.55
N LEU A 195 -5.30 -0.63 6.48
CA LEU A 195 -4.06 -0.26 5.81
C LEU A 195 -4.26 -0.14 4.29
N ASP A 196 -4.93 -1.10 3.66
CA ASP A 196 -5.17 -1.04 2.21
C ASP A 196 -6.16 0.06 1.82
N ALA A 197 -7.08 0.45 2.71
CA ALA A 197 -7.92 1.63 2.54
C ALA A 197 -7.19 2.97 2.75
N ILE A 198 -5.96 2.96 3.29
CA ILE A 198 -5.07 4.13 3.32
C ILE A 198 -4.28 4.20 2.02
N PHE A 199 -3.68 3.08 1.60
CA PHE A 199 -2.96 2.96 0.35
C PHE A 199 -3.00 1.50 -0.13
N PRO A 200 -3.41 1.22 -1.39
CA PRO A 200 -3.51 -0.14 -1.89
C PRO A 200 -2.18 -0.91 -1.78
N GLY A 201 -2.21 -2.11 -1.18
CA GLY A 201 -1.03 -2.98 -1.02
C GLY A 201 -0.14 -2.64 0.18
N LEU A 202 -0.50 -1.63 0.97
CA LEU A 202 0.22 -1.27 2.20
C LEU A 202 0.16 -2.40 3.23
N SER A 203 -0.96 -3.14 3.33
CA SER A 203 -1.07 -4.25 4.29
C SER A 203 -0.07 -5.36 3.97
N THR A 204 0.01 -5.76 2.70
CA THR A 204 0.93 -6.79 2.21
C THR A 204 2.38 -6.40 2.44
N ALA A 205 2.77 -5.18 2.05
CA ALA A 205 4.14 -4.71 2.20
C ALA A 205 4.56 -4.60 3.69
N TYR A 206 3.67 -4.09 4.54
CA TYR A 206 3.90 -3.99 5.97
C TYR A 206 4.06 -5.37 6.62
N ASN A 207 3.15 -6.31 6.33
CA ASN A 207 3.19 -7.65 6.91
C ASN A 207 4.43 -8.45 6.46
N ASN A 208 4.84 -8.32 5.20
CA ASN A 208 6.07 -8.96 4.70
C ASN A 208 7.33 -8.41 5.39
N TRP A 209 7.38 -7.09 5.63
CA TRP A 209 8.50 -6.47 6.33
C TRP A 209 8.56 -6.85 7.81
N VAL A 210 7.41 -6.85 8.51
CA VAL A 210 7.34 -7.30 9.91
C VAL A 210 7.75 -8.77 10.05
N ALA A 211 7.33 -9.63 9.12
CA ALA A 211 7.69 -11.04 9.13
C ALA A 211 9.16 -11.30 8.79
N ASN A 212 9.76 -10.50 7.88
CA ASN A 212 11.15 -10.62 7.47
C ASN A 212 11.69 -9.26 6.98
N PRO A 213 12.47 -8.51 7.80
CA PRO A 213 13.00 -7.21 7.44
C PRO A 213 14.25 -7.32 6.53
N SER A 214 14.12 -7.99 5.39
CA SER A 214 15.16 -8.11 4.37
C SER A 214 15.32 -6.81 3.54
N PRO A 215 16.42 -6.63 2.79
CA PRO A 215 16.58 -5.49 1.88
C PRO A 215 15.43 -5.35 0.88
N GLN A 216 14.93 -6.48 0.36
CA GLN A 216 13.81 -6.52 -0.59
C GLN A 216 12.49 -6.08 0.04
N ASN A 217 12.16 -6.60 1.23
CA ASN A 217 10.92 -6.24 1.93
C ASN A 217 10.96 -4.80 2.45
N THR A 218 12.15 -4.33 2.86
CA THR A 218 12.39 -2.94 3.24
C THR A 218 12.20 -2.00 2.04
N ALA A 219 12.74 -2.34 0.86
CA ALA A 219 12.55 -1.56 -0.35
C ALA A 219 11.07 -1.49 -0.79
N ALA A 220 10.35 -2.63 -0.72
CA ALA A 220 8.93 -2.69 -1.06
C ALA A 220 8.06 -1.82 -0.13
N LEU A 221 8.29 -1.88 1.19
CA LEU A 221 7.60 -1.01 2.14
C LEU A 221 7.96 0.47 1.92
N CYS A 222 9.24 0.76 1.65
CA CYS A 222 9.71 2.12 1.38
C CYS A 222 9.13 2.75 0.11
N ALA A 223 8.96 1.97 -0.96
CA ALA A 223 8.34 2.43 -2.19
C ALA A 223 6.91 2.94 -1.93
N ILE A 224 6.15 2.24 -1.08
CA ILE A 224 4.81 2.66 -0.68
C ILE A 224 4.87 3.87 0.26
N THR A 225 5.69 3.84 1.32
CA THR A 225 5.72 4.94 2.29
C THR A 225 6.19 6.27 1.69
N ASN A 226 7.05 6.23 0.66
CA ASN A 226 7.49 7.42 -0.07
C ASN A 226 6.36 8.08 -0.90
N GLN A 227 5.28 7.35 -1.20
CA GLN A 227 4.12 7.86 -1.92
C GLN A 227 2.98 8.33 -0.99
N LEU A 228 3.07 8.04 0.32
CA LEU A 228 2.07 8.46 1.29
C LEU A 228 2.11 9.97 1.55
N THR A 229 0.97 10.61 1.41
CA THR A 229 0.72 11.99 1.86
C THR A 229 0.81 12.13 3.38
N ALA A 230 0.94 13.37 3.87
CA ALA A 230 0.96 13.66 5.31
C ALA A 230 -0.33 13.16 6.02
N ASP A 231 -1.50 13.29 5.39
CA ASP A 231 -2.77 12.78 5.92
C ASP A 231 -2.77 11.25 6.03
N GLN A 232 -2.30 10.55 4.98
CA GLN A 232 -2.21 9.08 5.01
C GLN A 232 -1.24 8.59 6.09
N ARG A 233 -0.11 9.27 6.30
CA ARG A 233 0.84 8.94 7.38
C ARG A 233 0.22 9.14 8.76
N SER A 234 -0.51 10.24 8.96
CA SER A 234 -1.28 10.50 10.18
C SER A 234 -2.32 9.39 10.43
N ARG A 235 -3.02 8.95 9.39
CA ARG A 235 -3.99 7.84 9.46
C ARG A 235 -3.35 6.51 9.86
N ILE A 236 -2.11 6.22 9.44
CA ILE A 236 -1.37 5.01 9.85
C ILE A 236 -0.96 5.09 11.32
N ALA A 237 -0.43 6.24 11.76
CA ALA A 237 -0.07 6.46 13.15
C ALA A 237 -1.29 6.32 14.08
N ALA A 238 -2.47 6.78 13.64
CA ALA A 238 -3.74 6.60 14.34
C ALA A 238 -4.22 5.13 14.43
N LEU A 239 -3.63 4.20 13.66
CA LEU A 239 -3.83 2.76 13.83
C LEU A 239 -2.91 2.15 14.89
N GLY A 240 -2.04 2.96 15.54
CA GLY A 240 -1.00 2.48 16.44
C GLY A 240 0.20 1.86 15.72
N ILE A 241 0.30 2.02 14.40
CA ILE A 241 1.39 1.50 13.58
C ILE A 241 2.44 2.60 13.41
N THR A 242 3.64 2.37 13.91
CA THR A 242 4.79 3.25 13.67
C THR A 242 5.69 2.60 12.62
N ILE A 243 5.67 3.12 11.39
CA ILE A 243 6.56 2.66 10.32
C ILE A 243 7.88 3.42 10.45
N ASN A 244 8.76 2.94 11.34
CA ASN A 244 10.10 3.51 11.54
C ASN A 244 11.13 2.84 10.62
N VAL A 245 10.85 2.87 9.31
CA VAL A 245 11.79 2.34 8.31
C VAL A 245 12.65 3.51 7.82
N GLN A 246 13.96 3.42 8.04
CA GLN A 246 14.91 4.29 7.36
C GLN A 246 14.91 3.93 5.88
N CYS A 247 14.14 4.67 5.09
CA CYS A 247 14.10 4.46 3.66
C CYS A 247 15.35 5.03 3.01
N PRO A 248 16.24 4.18 2.47
CA PRO A 248 17.33 4.69 1.68
C PRO A 248 16.71 5.35 0.44
N SER A 249 17.15 6.57 0.13
CA SER A 249 16.79 7.22 -1.13
C SER A 249 17.07 6.29 -2.32
N VAL A 250 16.32 6.46 -3.42
CA VAL A 250 16.59 5.75 -4.68
C VAL A 250 18.05 5.90 -5.09
N ALA A 251 18.68 7.07 -4.84
CA ALA A 251 20.10 7.26 -5.10
C ALA A 251 21.01 6.38 -4.22
N SER A 252 20.74 6.25 -2.92
CA SER A 252 21.52 5.34 -2.07
C SER A 252 21.31 3.87 -2.44
N GLN A 253 20.11 3.48 -2.85
CA GLN A 253 19.83 2.12 -3.30
C GLN A 253 20.56 1.81 -4.63
N LEU A 254 20.55 2.74 -5.57
CA LEU A 254 21.30 2.62 -6.83
C LEU A 254 22.82 2.60 -6.59
N ASN A 255 23.33 3.40 -5.66
CA ASN A 255 24.75 3.39 -5.30
C ASN A 255 25.23 2.08 -4.66
N ALA A 256 24.34 1.35 -4.01
CA ALA A 256 24.63 0.01 -3.49
C ALA A 256 24.76 -1.04 -4.62
N ILE A 257 24.12 -0.81 -5.78
CA ILE A 257 24.23 -1.69 -6.95
C ILE A 257 25.55 -1.43 -7.69
N GLN A 258 25.87 -0.16 -7.93
CA GLN A 258 27.09 0.28 -8.58
C GLN A 258 27.45 1.67 -8.06
N ALA A 259 28.69 1.85 -7.61
CA ALA A 259 29.17 3.13 -7.12
C ALA A 259 28.96 4.24 -8.17
N GLY A 260 28.37 5.36 -7.77
CA GLY A 260 28.13 6.50 -8.65
C GLY A 260 26.79 6.46 -9.41
N LEU A 261 26.10 5.31 -9.47
CA LEU A 261 24.87 5.15 -10.24
C LEU A 261 23.74 6.05 -9.73
N GLY A 262 23.59 6.16 -8.41
CA GLY A 262 22.58 6.99 -7.78
C GLY A 262 22.79 8.48 -8.03
N GLN A 263 24.04 8.96 -7.98
CA GLN A 263 24.34 10.36 -8.31
C GLN A 263 24.11 10.63 -9.81
N ALA A 264 24.54 9.73 -10.69
CA ALA A 264 24.35 9.90 -12.14
C ALA A 264 22.87 9.90 -12.52
N TYR A 265 22.06 9.02 -11.92
CA TYR A 265 20.62 8.96 -12.12
C TYR A 265 19.91 10.23 -11.60
N GLN A 266 20.29 10.74 -10.42
CA GLN A 266 19.75 12.00 -9.92
C GLN A 266 20.12 13.20 -10.79
N ALA A 267 21.37 13.26 -11.28
CA ALA A 267 21.81 14.32 -12.17
C ALA A 267 21.01 14.31 -13.49
N TYR A 268 20.80 13.12 -14.08
CA TYR A 268 20.00 12.94 -15.29
C TYR A 268 18.54 13.34 -15.10
N THR A 269 17.89 12.87 -14.03
CA THR A 269 16.47 13.18 -13.77
C THR A 269 16.23 14.66 -13.47
N ARG A 270 17.19 15.35 -12.84
CA ARG A 270 17.11 16.80 -12.58
C ARG A 270 17.36 17.66 -13.82
N ASN A 271 18.27 17.24 -14.70
CA ASN A 271 18.65 18.01 -15.87
C ASN A 271 19.04 17.07 -17.00
N GLN A 272 18.10 16.76 -17.89
CA GLN A 272 18.32 15.87 -19.02
C GLN A 272 19.08 16.61 -20.12
N ASN A 273 20.40 16.44 -20.14
CA ASN A 273 21.26 17.01 -21.17
C ASN A 273 22.39 16.03 -21.53
N ARG A 274 23.17 16.38 -22.55
CA ARG A 274 24.22 15.51 -23.07
C ARG A 274 25.24 15.05 -22.01
N PHE A 275 25.61 15.89 -21.05
CA PHE A 275 26.57 15.53 -20.01
C PHE A 275 25.99 14.54 -19.00
N THR A 276 24.78 14.80 -18.50
CA THR A 276 24.13 13.94 -17.52
C THR A 276 23.68 12.61 -18.14
N THR A 277 23.25 12.61 -19.40
CA THR A 277 22.99 11.41 -20.20
C THR A 277 24.26 10.58 -20.37
N ASN A 278 25.39 11.20 -20.74
CA ASN A 278 26.65 10.48 -20.92
C ASN A 278 27.18 9.88 -19.63
N ALA A 279 27.07 10.60 -18.51
CA ALA A 279 27.48 10.14 -17.19
C ALA A 279 26.66 8.92 -16.75
N LEU A 280 25.33 8.96 -16.93
CA LEU A 280 24.46 7.82 -16.64
C LEU A 280 24.79 6.63 -17.55
N CYS A 281 24.94 6.85 -18.86
CA CYS A 281 25.26 5.81 -19.83
C CYS A 281 26.62 5.15 -19.62
N ALA A 282 27.63 5.88 -19.17
CA ALA A 282 28.94 5.31 -18.86
C ALA A 282 28.88 4.26 -17.75
N ILE A 283 28.01 4.48 -16.76
CA ILE A 283 27.82 3.56 -15.64
C ILE A 283 26.88 2.41 -16.05
N THR A 284 25.76 2.71 -16.71
CA THR A 284 24.77 1.68 -17.08
C THR A 284 25.33 0.68 -18.10
N SER A 285 26.23 1.10 -19.01
CA SER A 285 26.89 0.19 -19.96
C SER A 285 27.84 -0.81 -19.31
N GLN A 286 28.23 -0.61 -18.04
CA GLN A 286 29.13 -1.48 -17.29
C GLN A 286 28.37 -2.40 -16.33
N LEU A 287 27.04 -2.28 -16.21
CA LEU A 287 26.25 -3.10 -15.31
C LEU A 287 26.17 -4.54 -15.83
N THR A 288 26.48 -5.49 -14.94
CA THR A 288 26.24 -6.92 -15.18
C THR A 288 24.73 -7.22 -15.26
N PRO A 289 24.32 -8.35 -15.86
CA PRO A 289 22.91 -8.75 -15.91
C PRO A 289 22.24 -8.81 -14.52
N ALA A 290 22.95 -9.27 -13.48
CA ALA A 290 22.44 -9.32 -12.12
C ALA A 290 22.20 -7.93 -11.51
N GLN A 291 23.09 -6.98 -11.80
CA GLN A 291 22.93 -5.58 -11.40
C GLN A 291 21.77 -4.92 -12.15
N GLN A 292 21.60 -5.21 -13.45
CA GLN A 292 20.46 -4.72 -14.23
C GLN A 292 19.12 -5.23 -13.68
N ALA A 293 19.05 -6.52 -13.31
CA ALA A 293 17.88 -7.08 -12.64
C ALA A 293 17.60 -6.41 -11.28
N SER A 294 18.66 -6.08 -10.53
CA SER A 294 18.53 -5.36 -9.25
C SER A 294 18.00 -3.94 -9.43
N VAL A 295 18.41 -3.23 -10.49
CA VAL A 295 17.84 -1.92 -10.84
C VAL A 295 16.37 -2.03 -11.21
N ALA A 296 16.00 -3.01 -12.05
CA ALA A 296 14.61 -3.23 -12.44
C ALA A 296 13.72 -3.58 -11.25
N ALA A 297 14.25 -4.33 -10.27
CA ALA A 297 13.55 -4.64 -9.02
C ALA A 297 13.28 -3.41 -8.14
N LEU A 298 14.03 -2.32 -8.31
CA LEU A 298 13.74 -1.02 -7.69
C LEU A 298 12.67 -0.21 -8.44
N GLY A 299 12.10 -0.73 -9.53
CA GLY A 299 11.14 -0.02 -10.38
C GLY A 299 11.77 1.12 -11.19
N VAL A 300 13.10 1.15 -11.32
CA VAL A 300 13.83 2.15 -12.09
C VAL A 300 14.07 1.60 -13.49
N THR A 301 13.53 2.28 -14.51
CA THR A 301 13.80 1.97 -15.92
C THR A 301 14.66 3.07 -16.51
N PHE A 302 15.86 2.73 -17.00
CA PHE A 302 16.70 3.66 -17.74
C PHE A 302 16.20 3.76 -19.18
N ASN A 303 15.23 4.64 -19.44
CA ASN A 303 14.79 4.93 -20.80
C ASN A 303 15.74 5.94 -21.48
N VAL A 304 17.02 5.57 -21.55
CA VAL A 304 18.09 6.41 -22.09
C VAL A 304 18.71 5.69 -23.27
N GLN A 305 18.61 6.31 -24.45
CA GLN A 305 19.32 5.82 -25.62
C GLN A 305 20.79 6.21 -25.50
N CYS A 306 21.62 5.25 -25.09
CA CYS A 306 23.04 5.52 -24.89
C CYS A 306 23.75 5.71 -26.23
N PRO A 307 24.51 6.80 -26.40
CA PRO A 307 25.21 7.05 -27.65
C PRO A 307 26.26 5.97 -27.88
N THR A 308 26.34 5.48 -29.11
CA THR A 308 27.36 4.50 -29.52
C THR A 308 28.76 5.11 -29.40
N ASN A 309 29.81 4.28 -29.37
CA ASN A 309 31.19 4.79 -29.37
C ASN A 309 31.48 5.68 -30.59
N ALA A 310 30.89 5.38 -31.75
CA ALA A 310 30.99 6.24 -32.93
C ALA A 310 30.36 7.61 -32.68
N GLN A 311 29.14 7.65 -32.14
CA GLN A 311 28.45 8.89 -31.79
C GLN A 311 29.22 9.68 -30.73
N ARG A 312 29.83 9.01 -29.73
CA ARG A 312 30.67 9.63 -28.70
C ARG A 312 31.97 10.21 -29.26
N LEU A 313 32.58 9.55 -30.25
CA LEU A 313 33.80 10.03 -30.90
C LEU A 313 33.53 11.26 -31.78
N ASP A 314 32.50 11.21 -32.64
CA ASP A 314 32.15 12.36 -33.49
C ASP A 314 31.62 13.56 -32.67
N ALA A 315 31.10 13.27 -31.48
CA ALA A 315 30.77 14.26 -30.46
C ALA A 315 31.99 15.05 -29.94
N ILE A 316 33.18 14.45 -29.93
CA ILE A 316 34.43 15.08 -29.50
C ILE A 316 34.97 15.93 -30.66
N SER A 317 35.04 15.35 -31.85
CA SER A 317 35.42 16.06 -33.07
C SER A 317 34.80 15.38 -34.29
N PRO A 318 34.21 16.12 -35.24
CA PRO A 318 33.63 15.55 -36.44
C PRO A 318 34.62 14.68 -37.22
N GLY A 319 34.23 13.44 -37.54
CA GLY A 319 35.05 12.50 -38.31
C GLY A 319 36.06 11.71 -37.47
N LEU A 320 36.12 11.95 -36.15
CA LEU A 320 36.99 11.19 -35.25
C LEU A 320 36.59 9.71 -35.19
N SER A 321 35.29 9.38 -35.32
CA SER A 321 34.85 7.98 -35.32
C SER A 321 35.41 7.23 -36.53
N THR A 322 35.32 7.82 -37.72
CA THR A 322 35.85 7.27 -38.97
C THR A 322 37.36 7.11 -38.90
N ALA A 323 38.08 8.14 -38.45
CA ALA A 323 39.53 8.08 -38.28
C ALA A 323 39.96 6.98 -37.30
N TYR A 324 39.26 6.85 -36.16
CA TYR A 324 39.54 5.80 -35.19
C TYR A 324 39.25 4.40 -35.75
N ASN A 325 38.12 4.20 -36.42
CA ASN A 325 37.77 2.89 -37.00
C ASN A 325 38.76 2.47 -38.09
N ASN A 326 39.20 3.40 -38.93
CA ASN A 326 40.25 3.13 -39.92
C ASN A 326 41.59 2.78 -39.27
N LEU A 327 41.95 3.48 -38.18
CA LEU A 327 43.15 3.16 -37.39
C LEU A 327 43.07 1.74 -36.80
N VAL A 328 41.94 1.38 -36.20
CA VAL A 328 41.74 0.03 -35.64
C VAL A 328 41.79 -1.05 -36.72
N ALA A 329 41.19 -0.80 -37.89
CA ALA A 329 41.19 -1.74 -38.99
C ALA A 329 42.58 -1.92 -39.64
N GLY A 330 43.42 -0.88 -39.60
CA GLY A 330 44.76 -0.89 -40.20
C GLY A 330 45.74 -0.05 -39.40
N PRO A 331 46.23 -0.55 -38.24
CA PRO A 331 47.03 0.25 -37.30
C PRO A 331 48.41 0.62 -37.85
N ASN A 332 48.92 -0.14 -38.82
CA ASN A 332 50.23 0.10 -39.46
C ASN A 332 50.14 0.92 -40.75
N VAL A 333 48.93 1.29 -41.19
CA VAL A 333 48.74 2.09 -42.42
C VAL A 333 48.97 3.56 -42.08
N PHE A 334 50.02 4.17 -42.67
CA PHE A 334 50.40 5.56 -42.36
C PHE A 334 49.26 6.55 -42.59
N ALA A 335 48.44 6.38 -43.64
CA ALA A 335 47.29 7.24 -43.91
C ALA A 335 46.25 7.21 -42.77
N ASN A 336 46.03 6.03 -42.16
CA ASN A 336 45.08 5.87 -41.05
C ASN A 336 45.64 6.49 -39.77
N GLN A 337 46.92 6.27 -39.48
CA GLN A 337 47.64 6.93 -38.39
C GLN A 337 47.59 8.46 -38.54
N LEU A 338 47.84 8.96 -39.74
CA LEU A 338 47.85 10.39 -40.04
C LEU A 338 46.47 11.02 -39.85
N ALA A 339 45.41 10.40 -40.38
CA ALA A 339 44.04 10.90 -40.25
C ALA A 339 43.63 11.03 -38.78
N TYR A 340 43.91 10.01 -37.96
CA TYR A 340 43.65 10.06 -36.52
C TYR A 340 44.48 11.14 -35.83
N CYS A 341 45.79 11.20 -36.09
CA CYS A 341 46.68 12.16 -35.43
C CYS A 341 46.42 13.61 -35.82
N GLN A 342 45.96 13.89 -37.04
CA GLN A 342 45.58 15.25 -37.46
C GLN A 342 44.38 15.78 -36.67
N ILE A 343 43.44 14.90 -36.29
CA ILE A 343 42.29 15.27 -35.47
C ILE A 343 42.73 15.40 -34.01
N THR A 344 43.38 14.39 -33.46
CA THR A 344 43.68 14.33 -32.01
C THR A 344 44.66 15.40 -31.54
N THR A 345 45.61 15.82 -32.39
CA THR A 345 46.55 16.91 -32.06
C THR A 345 45.93 18.30 -32.07
N ARG A 346 44.70 18.46 -32.57
CA ARG A 346 43.94 19.72 -32.59
C ARG A 346 42.87 19.79 -31.49
N LEU A 347 42.68 18.71 -30.73
CA LEU A 347 41.73 18.70 -29.63
C LEU A 347 42.19 19.66 -28.53
N ASN A 348 41.25 20.41 -27.98
CA ASN A 348 41.51 21.20 -26.78
C ASN A 348 41.58 20.30 -25.53
N PHE A 349 41.99 20.87 -24.40
CA PHE A 349 42.15 20.14 -23.14
C PHE A 349 40.91 19.32 -22.73
N GLN A 350 39.71 19.89 -22.87
CA GLN A 350 38.46 19.23 -22.51
C GLN A 350 38.15 18.05 -23.45
N GLN A 351 38.33 18.24 -24.76
CA GLN A 351 38.15 17.19 -25.76
C GLN A 351 39.15 16.04 -25.58
N THR A 352 40.40 16.36 -25.25
CA THR A 352 41.44 15.36 -24.96
C THR A 352 41.09 14.53 -23.73
N ALA A 353 40.64 15.17 -22.65
CA ALA A 353 40.19 14.47 -21.45
C ALA A 353 38.97 13.55 -21.74
N GLN A 354 38.02 14.02 -22.56
CA GLN A 354 36.88 13.21 -23.00
C GLN A 354 37.32 11.99 -23.83
N LEU A 355 38.28 12.16 -24.74
CA LEU A 355 38.82 11.06 -25.55
C LEU A 355 39.54 10.02 -24.68
N GLN A 356 40.35 10.47 -23.72
CA GLN A 356 41.05 9.58 -22.78
C GLN A 356 40.07 8.79 -21.90
N ALA A 357 38.97 9.42 -21.46
CA ALA A 357 37.93 8.77 -20.67
C ALA A 357 37.19 7.65 -21.41
N LEU A 358 37.23 7.62 -22.75
CA LEU A 358 36.68 6.52 -23.54
C LEU A 358 37.55 5.25 -23.52
N ASN A 359 38.78 5.33 -23.00
CA ASN A 359 39.71 4.21 -22.82
C ASN A 359 39.85 3.31 -24.06
N LEU A 360 40.16 3.94 -25.21
CA LEU A 360 40.20 3.28 -26.50
C LEU A 360 41.57 2.66 -26.78
N ASN A 361 41.63 1.33 -26.89
CA ASN A 361 42.89 0.58 -27.07
C ASN A 361 43.53 0.73 -28.46
N GLY A 362 42.79 1.20 -29.48
CA GLY A 362 43.23 1.23 -30.87
C GLY A 362 44.40 2.18 -31.18
N ALA A 363 44.70 3.12 -30.28
CA ALA A 363 45.77 4.11 -30.46
C ALA A 363 46.99 3.87 -29.54
N ASN A 364 47.04 2.73 -28.84
CA ASN A 364 48.13 2.42 -27.92
C ASN A 364 49.47 2.39 -28.66
N GLY A 365 50.44 3.17 -28.17
CA GLY A 365 51.77 3.30 -28.76
C GLY A 365 51.88 4.26 -29.96
N LEU A 366 50.77 4.85 -30.42
CA LEU A 366 50.79 5.81 -31.52
C LEU A 366 51.36 7.17 -31.08
N GLN A 367 52.56 7.51 -31.57
CA GLN A 367 53.22 8.78 -31.28
C GLN A 367 52.79 9.86 -32.29
N CYS A 368 51.65 10.52 -32.05
CA CYS A 368 51.08 11.45 -33.03
C CYS A 368 51.99 12.62 -33.41
N THR A 369 52.83 13.10 -32.50
CA THR A 369 53.85 14.12 -32.82
C THR A 369 54.80 13.63 -33.92
N ASN A 370 55.25 12.37 -33.84
CA ASN A 370 56.17 11.79 -34.84
C ASN A 370 55.47 11.54 -36.18
N VAL A 371 54.21 11.10 -36.16
CA VAL A 371 53.40 10.91 -37.39
C VAL A 371 53.19 12.23 -38.12
N ILE A 372 52.85 13.29 -37.39
CA ILE A 372 52.67 14.63 -37.97
C ILE A 372 54.00 15.18 -38.48
N LEU A 373 55.10 15.00 -37.75
CA LEU A 373 56.42 15.41 -38.20
C LEU A 373 56.82 14.67 -39.47
N ARG A 374 56.73 13.33 -39.49
CA ARG A 374 56.95 12.50 -40.68
C ARG A 374 56.18 13.02 -41.91
N ASN A 375 54.90 13.35 -41.75
CA ASN A 375 54.10 13.92 -42.84
C ASN A 375 54.62 15.29 -43.31
N ARG A 376 54.96 16.19 -42.38
CA ARG A 376 55.51 17.52 -42.72
C ARG A 376 56.85 17.42 -43.46
N LEU A 377 57.69 16.46 -43.07
CA LEU A 377 58.95 16.16 -43.72
C LEU A 377 58.74 15.64 -45.15
N ASN A 378 57.79 14.70 -45.34
CA ASN A 378 57.40 14.22 -46.67
C ASN A 378 56.82 15.33 -47.58
N ASN A 379 56.18 16.35 -47.01
CA ASN A 379 55.71 17.53 -47.76
C ASN A 379 56.84 18.49 -48.19
N ILE A 380 58.04 18.38 -47.59
CA ILE A 380 59.22 19.15 -48.02
C ILE A 380 59.95 18.42 -49.14
N SER A 381 60.09 17.11 -49.01
CA SER A 381 60.65 16.23 -50.04
C SER A 381 60.02 14.85 -49.94
N PRO A 382 59.45 14.30 -51.03
CA PRO A 382 58.83 12.98 -51.02
C PRO A 382 59.76 11.89 -50.47
N GLY A 383 59.25 11.04 -49.58
CA GLY A 383 59.99 9.93 -48.97
C GLY A 383 61.00 10.33 -47.89
N PHE A 384 61.30 11.63 -47.70
CA PHE A 384 62.26 12.08 -46.71
C PHE A 384 61.80 11.82 -45.27
N GLY A 385 60.53 12.10 -44.98
CA GLY A 385 59.93 11.81 -43.68
C GLY A 385 59.91 10.32 -43.35
N ASP A 386 59.71 9.46 -44.36
CA ASP A 386 59.74 8.00 -44.19
C ASP A 386 61.14 7.51 -43.82
N ALA A 387 62.16 7.97 -44.57
CA ALA A 387 63.56 7.65 -44.28
C ALA A 387 64.01 8.18 -42.91
N TRP A 388 63.61 9.42 -42.58
CA TRP A 388 63.88 10.02 -41.27
C TRP A 388 63.25 9.21 -40.14
N TYR A 389 61.99 8.81 -40.29
CA TYR A 389 61.27 8.04 -39.27
C TYR A 389 61.87 6.64 -39.08
N ASN A 390 62.25 5.97 -40.16
CA ASN A 390 62.91 4.66 -40.10
C ASN A 390 64.27 4.74 -39.40
N TRP A 391 65.08 5.76 -39.70
CA TRP A 391 66.34 6.00 -38.98
C TRP A 391 66.11 6.38 -37.51
N TYR A 392 65.15 7.25 -37.22
CA TYR A 392 64.84 7.71 -35.87
C TYR A 392 64.39 6.55 -34.97
N THR A 393 63.53 5.67 -35.49
CA THR A 393 63.01 4.51 -34.76
C THR A 393 63.97 3.32 -34.74
N ASN A 394 64.83 3.18 -35.76
CA ASN A 394 65.79 2.10 -35.87
C ASN A 394 67.09 2.58 -36.54
N ARG A 395 68.11 2.89 -35.74
CA ARG A 395 69.37 3.51 -36.17
C ARG A 395 70.36 2.52 -36.80
N THR A 396 69.96 1.84 -37.87
CA THR A 396 70.86 0.95 -38.64
C THR A 396 71.68 1.73 -39.67
N PRO A 397 72.85 1.21 -40.09
CA PRO A 397 73.61 1.79 -41.20
C PRO A 397 72.81 1.89 -42.50
N ALA A 398 71.92 0.92 -42.79
CA ALA A 398 71.06 0.93 -43.97
C ALA A 398 70.04 2.09 -43.94
N ASN A 399 69.40 2.31 -42.79
CA ASN A 399 68.44 3.42 -42.64
C ASN A 399 69.15 4.78 -42.69
N LEU A 400 70.37 4.88 -42.13
CA LEU A 400 71.18 6.09 -42.24
C LEU A 400 71.58 6.36 -43.70
N ALA A 401 72.04 5.35 -44.44
CA ALA A 401 72.40 5.48 -45.86
C ALA A 401 71.21 5.95 -46.72
N ALA A 402 70.01 5.39 -46.49
CA ALA A 402 68.80 5.83 -47.17
C ALA A 402 68.46 7.30 -46.87
N LEU A 403 68.55 7.73 -45.60
CA LEU A 403 68.34 9.12 -45.20
C LEU A 403 69.37 10.07 -45.80
N CYS A 404 70.64 9.67 -45.83
CA CYS A 404 71.73 10.47 -46.41
C CYS A 404 71.60 10.64 -47.92
N THR A 405 71.17 9.60 -48.63
CA THR A 405 70.89 9.67 -50.08
C THR A 405 69.84 10.75 -50.38
N LEU A 406 68.76 10.81 -49.61
CA LEU A 406 67.72 11.84 -49.76
C LEU A 406 68.21 13.22 -49.31
N THR A 407 69.04 13.28 -48.26
CA THR A 407 69.61 14.54 -47.76
C THR A 407 70.51 15.23 -48.80
N ALA A 408 71.27 14.45 -49.57
CA ALA A 408 72.12 14.96 -50.65
C ALA A 408 71.30 15.65 -51.76
N GLN A 409 70.06 15.22 -51.98
CA GLN A 409 69.16 15.76 -53.00
C GLN A 409 68.43 17.05 -52.58
N LEU A 410 68.53 17.45 -51.31
CA LEU A 410 67.84 18.63 -50.81
C LEU A 410 68.53 19.94 -51.20
N SER A 411 67.75 20.87 -51.75
CA SER A 411 68.16 22.27 -51.91
C SER A 411 68.40 22.98 -50.58
N ARG A 412 69.16 24.08 -50.59
CA ARG A 412 69.39 24.93 -49.40
C ARG A 412 68.08 25.40 -48.77
N GLN A 413 67.08 25.74 -49.59
CA GLN A 413 65.76 26.15 -49.11
C GLN A 413 65.02 25.02 -48.40
N GLN A 414 65.06 23.79 -48.93
CA GLN A 414 64.47 22.63 -48.27
C GLN A 414 65.18 22.33 -46.95
N ARG A 415 66.52 22.39 -46.89
CA ARG A 415 67.29 22.21 -45.63
C ARG A 415 66.90 23.24 -44.57
N ASN A 416 66.75 24.51 -44.94
CA ASN A 416 66.28 25.54 -44.01
C ASN A 416 64.84 25.27 -43.51
N ARG A 417 63.95 24.77 -44.37
CA ARG A 417 62.59 24.37 -43.96
C ARG A 417 62.59 23.18 -43.00
N LEU A 418 63.50 22.23 -43.16
CA LEU A 418 63.67 21.11 -42.22
C LEU A 418 64.18 21.59 -40.86
N LEU A 419 65.16 22.51 -40.86
CA LEU A 419 65.68 23.11 -39.64
C LEU A 419 64.57 23.84 -38.86
N ASN A 420 63.68 24.55 -39.54
CA ASN A 420 62.50 25.19 -38.92
C ASN A 420 61.51 24.19 -38.31
N LEU A 421 61.56 22.92 -38.71
CA LEU A 421 60.79 21.82 -38.10
C LEU A 421 61.58 21.08 -37.00
N GLY A 422 62.77 21.56 -36.63
CA GLY A 422 63.64 20.95 -35.62
C GLY A 422 64.48 19.78 -36.14
N VAL A 423 64.62 19.64 -37.46
CA VAL A 423 65.39 18.55 -38.09
C VAL A 423 66.64 19.15 -38.74
N ASP A 424 67.78 19.02 -38.07
CA ASP A 424 69.08 19.46 -38.58
C ASP A 424 69.78 18.35 -39.36
N THR A 425 69.83 18.49 -40.68
CA THR A 425 70.48 17.52 -41.59
C THR A 425 71.98 17.38 -41.37
N ALA A 426 72.65 18.36 -40.77
CA ALA A 426 74.09 18.28 -40.47
C ALA A 426 74.38 17.29 -39.33
N THR A 427 73.40 17.03 -38.45
CA THR A 427 73.55 16.15 -37.29
C THR A 427 73.44 14.66 -37.62
N PHE A 428 73.08 14.30 -38.84
CA PHE A 428 72.90 12.90 -39.23
C PHE A 428 74.22 12.15 -39.41
N GLY A 429 75.35 12.84 -39.57
CA GLY A 429 76.65 12.21 -39.79
C GLY A 429 76.77 11.52 -41.15
N CYS A 430 76.14 12.09 -42.18
CA CYS A 430 76.25 11.56 -43.54
C CYS A 430 77.70 11.68 -44.05
N PRO A 431 78.30 10.58 -44.55
CA PRO A 431 79.63 10.64 -45.14
C PRO A 431 79.64 11.61 -46.33
N ALA A 432 80.68 12.44 -46.39
CA ALA A 432 80.86 13.49 -47.40
C ALA A 432 81.02 12.93 -48.82
#